data_AF-A0A914YNH7-F1
#
_entry.id   AF-A0A914YNH7-F1
#
_cell.length_a   1.000
_cell.length_b   1.000
_cell.length_c   1.000
_cell.angle_alpha   90.00
_cell.angle_beta   90.00
_cell.angle_gamma   90.00
#
_symmetry.space_group_name_H-M   'P 1'
#
loop_
_entity.id
_entity.type
_entity.pdbx_description
1 polymer ?
#
loop_
_entity_poly.entity_id
_entity_poly.type
_entity_poly.pdbx_seq_one_letter_code
_entity_poly.pdbx_strand_id
1 'polypeptide(L)'
;MDDILPLAIPQNMKTQSFAVTEVKTLKHTHTWVIKGFSQCECRYLETVPVVPTLDASKHAFRVRLHPQGNKESNKDFCFFQVFSQTSLKYRAKFCVANLQKEKKFPATVL
;
A
#
# COMPACT_ATOMS: atom_id res chain seq x y z
N MET A 1 -66.93 -26.76 -10.95
CA MET A 1 -66.39 -27.05 -9.61
C MET A 1 -64.94 -27.41 -9.87
N ASP A 2 -64.07 -26.51 -9.46
CA ASP A 2 -62.75 -26.29 -10.04
C ASP A 2 -61.72 -27.36 -9.64
N ASP A 3 -61.09 -27.99 -10.63
CA ASP A 3 -59.93 -28.86 -10.43
C ASP A 3 -58.70 -27.99 -10.13
N ILE A 4 -58.26 -28.02 -8.88
CA ILE A 4 -57.05 -27.32 -8.39
C ILE A 4 -55.81 -28.06 -8.93
N LEU A 5 -55.15 -27.48 -9.92
CA LEU A 5 -53.81 -27.93 -10.34
C LEU A 5 -52.80 -27.57 -9.24
N PRO A 6 -51.86 -28.48 -8.87
CA PRO A 6 -50.80 -28.13 -7.94
C PRO A 6 -49.84 -27.13 -8.60
N LEU A 7 -49.72 -25.95 -8.01
CA LEU A 7 -48.67 -24.98 -8.34
C LEU A 7 -47.30 -25.61 -8.09
N ALA A 8 -46.59 -25.95 -9.16
CA ALA A 8 -45.20 -26.34 -9.10
C ALA A 8 -44.37 -25.17 -8.57
N ILE A 9 -43.82 -25.30 -7.36
CA ILE A 9 -42.85 -24.36 -6.82
C ILE A 9 -41.51 -24.65 -7.53
N PRO A 10 -40.92 -23.71 -8.29
CA PRO A 10 -39.62 -23.95 -8.88
C PRO A 10 -38.57 -24.09 -7.77
N GLN A 11 -38.09 -25.32 -7.53
CA GLN A 11 -36.92 -25.59 -6.69
C GLN A 11 -35.63 -25.26 -7.46
N ASN A 12 -35.35 -23.98 -7.69
CA ASN A 12 -33.98 -23.50 -7.85
C ASN A 12 -33.91 -21.98 -7.86
N MET A 13 -34.31 -21.33 -6.77
CA MET A 13 -33.72 -20.03 -6.46
C MET A 13 -32.30 -20.34 -5.98
N LYS A 14 -31.34 -20.41 -6.93
CA LYS A 14 -29.91 -20.45 -6.61
C LYS A 14 -29.65 -19.23 -5.74
N THR A 15 -29.56 -19.45 -4.43
CA THR A 15 -29.04 -18.46 -3.50
C THR A 15 -27.62 -18.22 -3.96
N GLN A 16 -27.39 -17.12 -4.69
CA GLN A 16 -26.03 -16.65 -4.93
C GLN A 16 -25.51 -16.25 -3.56
N SER A 17 -24.86 -17.19 -2.88
CA SER A 17 -24.13 -16.88 -1.66
C SER A 17 -23.00 -15.95 -2.08
N PHE A 18 -23.19 -14.65 -1.94
CA PHE A 18 -22.07 -13.73 -1.98
C PHE A 18 -21.21 -14.05 -0.76
N ALA A 19 -20.06 -14.68 -0.98
CA ALA A 19 -19.08 -14.86 0.08
C ALA A 19 -18.64 -13.45 0.51
N VAL A 20 -19.11 -13.01 1.67
CA VAL A 20 -18.66 -11.75 2.26
C VAL A 20 -17.22 -11.96 2.70
N THR A 21 -16.28 -11.40 1.93
CA THR A 21 -14.87 -11.37 2.33
C THR A 21 -14.65 -10.12 3.16
N GLU A 22 -14.39 -10.27 4.46
CA GLU A 22 -13.98 -9.16 5.30
C GLU A 22 -12.54 -8.74 4.96
N VAL A 23 -12.35 -7.49 4.54
CA VAL A 23 -11.02 -6.91 4.31
C VAL A 23 -10.59 -6.15 5.56
N LYS A 24 -9.59 -6.67 6.28
CA LYS A 24 -8.97 -5.97 7.41
C LYS A 24 -7.73 -5.22 6.93
N THR A 25 -7.68 -3.92 7.21
CA THR A 25 -6.52 -3.08 6.88
C THR A 25 -5.72 -2.78 8.13
N LEU A 26 -4.42 -3.07 8.09
CA LEU A 26 -3.49 -2.67 9.12
C LEU A 26 -2.84 -1.33 8.75
N LYS A 27 -2.79 -0.40 9.70
CA LYS A 27 -2.05 0.87 9.55
C LYS A 27 -0.68 0.74 10.23
N HIS A 28 0.37 1.15 9.52
CA HIS A 28 1.73 1.21 10.04
C HIS A 28 2.39 2.52 9.59
N THR A 29 3.21 3.10 10.48
CA THR A 29 4.00 4.31 10.21
C THR A 29 5.47 4.03 10.46
N HIS A 30 6.30 4.29 9.45
CA HIS A 30 7.75 4.24 9.55
C HIS A 30 8.32 5.66 9.43
N THR A 31 9.24 6.03 10.32
CA THR A 31 9.97 7.30 10.27
C THR A 31 11.44 7.02 10.01
N TRP A 32 11.98 7.67 8.98
CA TRP A 32 13.37 7.55 8.59
C TRP A 32 14.02 8.94 8.56
N VAL A 33 15.08 9.10 9.35
CA VAL A 33 15.87 10.32 9.40
C VAL A 33 17.11 10.14 8.54
N ILE A 34 17.29 11.01 7.56
CA ILE A 34 18.43 10.99 6.65
C ILE A 34 19.38 12.13 7.01
N LYS A 35 20.58 11.76 7.46
CA LYS A 35 21.63 12.72 7.81
C LYS A 35 22.46 13.05 6.56
N GLY A 36 22.92 14.29 6.45
CA GLY A 36 23.77 14.72 5.34
C GLY A 36 23.09 14.67 3.96
N PHE A 37 21.76 14.83 3.90
CA PHE A 37 21.00 14.68 2.65
C PHE A 37 21.52 15.56 1.50
N SER A 38 21.96 16.79 1.80
CA SER A 38 22.52 17.74 0.82
C SER A 38 23.86 17.31 0.21
N GLN A 39 24.56 16.36 0.85
CA GLN A 39 25.84 15.82 0.39
C GLN A 39 25.70 14.37 -0.10
N CYS A 40 24.46 13.88 -0.26
CA CYS A 40 24.23 12.50 -0.65
C CYS A 40 24.42 12.34 -2.16
N GLU A 41 25.52 11.67 -2.54
CA GLU A 41 25.85 11.30 -3.92
C GLU A 41 25.45 9.84 -4.26
N CYS A 42 24.86 9.13 -3.28
CA CYS A 42 24.40 7.77 -3.52
C CYS A 42 23.25 7.76 -4.52
N ARG A 43 23.29 6.81 -5.46
CA ARG A 43 22.19 6.59 -6.43
C ARG A 43 20.83 6.44 -5.73
N TYR A 44 20.81 5.69 -4.64
CA TYR A 44 19.67 5.59 -3.76
C TYR A 44 20.10 5.28 -2.33
N LEU A 45 19.25 5.65 -1.38
CA LEU A 45 19.29 5.22 0.00
C LEU A 45 18.16 4.20 0.23
N GLU A 46 18.34 3.25 1.15
CA GLU A 46 17.35 2.20 1.42
C GLU A 46 17.08 2.04 2.92
N THR A 47 15.82 1.80 3.28
CA THR A 47 15.38 1.36 4.61
C THR A 47 14.41 0.19 4.48
N VAL A 48 14.35 -0.68 5.50
CA VAL A 48 13.55 -1.91 5.50
C VAL A 48 12.58 -1.94 6.68
N PRO A 49 11.45 -1.20 6.62
CA PRO A 49 10.44 -1.29 7.66
C PRO A 49 9.81 -2.68 7.72
N VAL A 50 9.78 -3.23 8.94
CA VAL A 50 9.12 -4.50 9.24
C VAL A 50 7.78 -4.21 9.90
N VAL A 51 6.71 -4.70 9.27
CA VAL A 51 5.33 -4.48 9.68
C VAL A 51 4.78 -5.80 10.23
N PRO A 52 4.25 -5.82 11.47
CA PRO A 52 3.55 -6.99 11.99
C PRO A 52 2.27 -7.20 11.17
N THR A 53 1.90 -8.42 10.85
CA THR A 53 0.64 -8.74 10.16
C THR A 53 -0.40 -9.28 11.15
N LEU A 54 -1.65 -9.44 10.69
CA LEU A 54 -2.77 -9.85 11.56
C LEU A 54 -2.64 -11.28 12.09
N ASP A 55 -1.89 -12.12 11.41
CA ASP A 55 -1.57 -13.50 11.78
C ASP A 55 -0.31 -13.61 12.66
N ALA A 56 0.14 -12.49 13.24
CA ALA A 56 1.37 -12.36 14.02
C ALA A 56 2.66 -12.70 13.25
N SER A 57 2.60 -12.83 11.92
CA SER A 57 3.80 -12.86 11.08
C SER A 57 4.38 -11.45 10.89
N LYS A 58 5.52 -11.36 10.21
CA LYS A 58 6.21 -10.09 9.95
C LYS A 58 6.43 -9.96 8.46
N HIS A 59 6.02 -8.83 7.91
CA HIS A 59 6.22 -8.50 6.51
C HIS A 59 7.20 -7.33 6.37
N ALA A 60 8.25 -7.53 5.57
CA ALA A 60 9.24 -6.49 5.32
C ALA A 60 8.91 -5.76 4.02
N PHE A 61 8.83 -4.43 4.09
CA PHE A 61 8.86 -3.57 2.91
C PHE A 61 10.28 -3.06 2.70
N ARG A 62 10.69 -2.89 1.46
CA ARG A 62 11.92 -2.18 1.10
C ARG A 62 11.54 -0.81 0.56
N VAL A 63 12.05 0.25 1.18
CA VAL A 63 11.78 1.63 0.76
C VAL A 63 13.08 2.24 0.26
N ARG A 64 13.10 2.67 -1.00
CA ARG A 64 14.22 3.39 -1.61
C ARG A 64 13.89 4.87 -1.76
N LEU A 65 14.83 5.73 -1.43
CA LEU A 65 14.84 7.14 -1.79
C LEU A 65 15.93 7.35 -2.83
N HIS A 66 15.59 7.99 -3.94
CA HIS A 66 16.57 8.46 -4.93
C HIS A 66 16.69 9.98 -4.79
N PRO A 67 17.78 10.49 -4.19
CA PRO A 67 17.91 11.91 -3.88
C PRO A 67 18.01 12.80 -5.13
N GLN A 68 18.50 12.27 -6.25
CA GLN A 68 18.84 13.02 -7.46
C GLN A 68 18.09 12.51 -8.71
N GLY A 69 16.93 11.90 -8.54
CA GLY A 69 16.27 11.22 -9.65
C GLY A 69 16.80 9.79 -9.93
N ASN A 70 16.19 9.08 -10.88
CA ASN A 70 16.56 7.74 -11.35
C ASN A 70 17.12 7.79 -12.77
N LYS A 71 16.61 8.75 -13.53
CA LYS A 71 16.80 8.95 -14.96
C LYS A 71 17.02 10.43 -15.19
N GLU A 72 17.68 10.78 -16.28
CA GLU A 72 17.93 12.17 -16.64
C GLU A 72 16.65 13.02 -16.66
N SER A 73 15.54 12.42 -17.10
CA SER A 73 14.22 13.07 -17.20
C SER A 73 13.59 13.45 -15.85
N ASN A 74 14.13 12.99 -14.72
CA ASN A 74 13.58 13.28 -13.39
C ASN A 74 14.65 13.69 -12.37
N LYS A 75 15.80 14.19 -12.84
CA LYS A 75 16.91 14.61 -11.98
C LYS A 75 16.57 15.74 -11.00
N ASP A 76 15.57 16.55 -11.35
CA ASP A 76 15.11 17.66 -10.51
C ASP A 76 14.19 17.20 -9.36
N PHE A 77 13.88 15.90 -9.28
CA PHE A 77 12.95 15.35 -8.31
C PHE A 77 13.62 14.29 -7.43
N CYS A 78 13.28 14.32 -6.14
CA CYS A 78 13.44 13.17 -5.26
C CYS A 78 12.18 12.30 -5.36
N PHE A 79 12.34 10.97 -5.42
CA PHE A 79 11.19 10.07 -5.33
C PHE A 79 11.47 8.89 -4.41
N PHE A 80 10.37 8.37 -3.89
CA PHE A 80 10.35 7.17 -3.08
C PHE A 80 9.80 6.01 -3.90
N GLN A 81 10.39 4.83 -3.71
CA GLN A 81 9.87 3.56 -4.21
C GLN A 81 9.65 2.64 -3.02
N VAL A 82 8.49 1.98 -2.96
CA VAL A 82 8.24 0.90 -2.02
C VAL A 82 8.16 -0.40 -2.80
N PHE A 83 8.84 -1.41 -2.29
CA PHE A 83 8.80 -2.77 -2.80
C PHE A 83 8.26 -3.68 -1.70
N SER A 84 7.36 -4.57 -2.10
CA SER A 84 6.87 -5.68 -1.29
C SER A 84 7.31 -6.97 -1.95
N GLN A 85 7.85 -7.91 -1.19
CA GLN A 85 8.21 -9.23 -1.71
C GLN A 85 7.01 -10.19 -1.78
N THR A 86 5.87 -9.81 -1.20
CA THR A 86 4.65 -10.60 -1.20
C THR A 86 3.59 -9.99 -2.09
N SER A 87 2.60 -10.79 -2.46
CA SER A 87 1.40 -10.37 -3.21
C SER A 87 0.42 -9.52 -2.40
N LEU A 88 0.82 -9.06 -1.20
CA LEU A 88 0.00 -8.19 -0.37
C LEU A 88 -0.36 -6.91 -1.11
N LYS A 89 -1.65 -6.59 -1.15
CA LYS A 89 -2.12 -5.29 -1.60
C LYS A 89 -1.83 -4.26 -0.52
N TYR A 90 -1.19 -3.16 -0.88
CA TYR A 90 -0.86 -2.08 0.05
C TYR A 90 -1.10 -0.72 -0.57
N ARG A 91 -1.30 0.28 0.29
CA ARG A 91 -1.30 1.69 -0.08
C ARG A 91 -0.21 2.39 0.72
N ALA A 92 0.81 2.89 0.02
CA ALA A 92 1.84 3.72 0.63
C ALA A 92 1.44 5.20 0.56
N LYS A 93 1.74 5.94 1.63
CA LYS A 93 1.68 7.41 1.64
C LYS A 93 3.02 7.91 2.16
N PHE A 94 3.65 8.80 1.41
CA PHE A 94 4.91 9.42 1.81
C PHE A 94 4.66 10.82 2.34
N CYS A 95 5.48 11.22 3.29
CA CYS A 95 5.49 12.55 3.85
C CYS A 95 6.93 12.91 4.18
N VAL A 96 7.33 14.12 3.81
CA VAL A 96 8.63 14.69 4.16
C VAL A 96 8.38 15.77 5.19
N ALA A 97 9.14 15.76 6.28
CA ALA A 97 9.08 16.81 7.29
C ALA A 97 10.42 17.54 7.36
N ASN A 98 10.40 18.87 7.51
CA ASN A 98 11.60 19.63 7.86
C ASN A 98 11.92 19.47 9.36
N LEU A 99 13.00 20.12 9.81
CA LEU A 99 13.42 20.09 11.21
C LEU A 99 12.38 20.71 12.17
N GLN A 100 11.55 21.63 11.66
CA GLN A 100 10.43 22.25 12.36
C GLN A 100 9.17 21.34 12.39
N LYS A 101 9.27 20.10 11.88
CA LYS A 101 8.17 19.12 11.76
C LYS A 101 7.03 19.57 10.83
N GLU A 102 7.25 20.58 10.00
CA GLU A 102 6.28 20.96 8.97
C GLU A 102 6.26 19.89 7.89
N LYS A 103 5.08 19.35 7.63
CA LYS A 103 4.87 18.21 6.75
C LYS A 103 4.54 18.69 5.35
N LYS A 104 5.32 18.22 4.37
CA LYS A 104 4.99 18.28 2.94
C LYS A 104 4.65 16.88 2.45
N PHE A 105 3.60 16.79 1.65
CA PHE A 105 3.20 15.57 0.98
C PHE A 105 3.70 15.64 -0.46
N PRO A 106 4.51 14.67 -0.93
CA PRO A 106 4.96 14.68 -2.31
C PRO A 106 3.77 14.61 -3.27
N ALA A 107 3.88 15.24 -4.44
CA ALA A 107 2.94 14.99 -5.53
C ALA A 107 2.96 13.48 -5.82
N THR A 108 1.80 12.83 -5.71
CA THR A 108 1.69 11.39 -5.97
C THR A 108 1.83 11.19 -7.48
N VAL A 109 2.93 10.59 -7.93
CA VAL A 109 3.03 10.03 -9.28
C VAL A 109 2.65 8.56 -9.16
N LEU A 110 1.48 8.21 -9.70
CA LEU A 110 0.93 6.85 -9.70
C LEU A 110 1.75 5.92 -10.60
#